data_AF-A0A0B8NTV7-F1
#
_entry.id   AF-A0A0B8NTV7-F1
#
_cell.length_a   1.000
_cell.length_b   1.000
_cell.length_c   1.000
_cell.angle_alpha   90.00
_cell.angle_beta   90.00
_cell.angle_gamma   90.00
#
_symmetry.space_group_name_H-M   'P 1'
#
loop_
_entity.id
_entity.type
_entity.pdbx_description
1 polymer ?
#
loop_
_entity_poly.entity_id
_entity_poly.type
_entity_poly.pdbx_seq_one_letter_code
_entity_poly.pdbx_strand_id
1 'polypeptide(L)'
;MEQISTLTQILTDSGCEFTIHDLGRRIEQIDNQDFARIERGQQAYPYPIQRQAQFAISYWNEQKQPWIWFLKFDLDERGLLSPTDIGNFIKFVVEAMLKAAKRTKRRGSARTG
;
A
#
# COMPACT_ATOMS: atom_id res chain seq x y z
N MET A 1 8.64 -18.57 1.62
CA MET A 1 8.47 -17.12 1.48
C MET A 1 7.07 -16.82 1.97
N GLU A 2 6.91 -16.13 3.09
CA GLU A 2 5.58 -15.69 3.52
C GLU A 2 4.98 -14.82 2.41
N GLN A 3 3.72 -15.10 2.07
CA GLN A 3 3.03 -14.40 1.00
C GLN A 3 2.64 -13.03 1.55
N ILE A 4 3.39 -11.99 1.17
CA ILE A 4 3.07 -10.60 1.52
C ILE A 4 1.63 -10.31 1.05
N SER A 5 0.76 -10.01 2.02
CA SER A 5 -0.68 -9.90 1.81
C SER A 5 -1.27 -8.54 2.21
N THR A 6 -0.48 -7.66 2.81
CA THR A 6 -0.92 -6.31 3.23
C THR A 6 0.04 -5.21 2.78
N LEU A 7 -0.50 -4.01 2.58
CA LEU A 7 0.25 -2.79 2.27
C LEU A 7 1.15 -2.39 3.44
N THR A 8 0.63 -2.53 4.67
CA THR A 8 1.41 -2.31 5.90
C THR A 8 2.68 -3.15 5.90
N GLN A 9 2.60 -4.43 5.51
CA GLN A 9 3.75 -5.32 5.50
C GLN A 9 4.79 -4.89 4.45
N ILE A 10 4.36 -4.55 3.22
CA ILE A 10 5.27 -4.08 2.16
C ILE A 10 6.08 -2.88 2.62
N LEU A 11 5.42 -1.89 3.20
CA LEU A 11 6.04 -0.63 3.61
C LEU A 11 7.01 -0.86 4.78
N THR A 12 6.59 -1.68 5.75
CA THR A 12 7.43 -2.05 6.90
C THR A 12 8.66 -2.84 6.46
N ASP A 13 8.50 -3.85 5.61
CA ASP A 13 9.61 -4.67 5.09
C ASP A 13 10.57 -3.87 4.21
N SER A 14 10.07 -2.82 3.58
CA SER A 14 10.88 -1.90 2.76
C SER A 14 11.64 -0.86 3.60
N GLY A 15 11.47 -0.86 4.94
CA GLY A 15 12.08 0.13 5.83
C GLY A 15 11.52 1.54 5.62
N CYS A 16 10.28 1.66 5.13
CA CYS A 16 9.63 2.95 4.95
C CYS A 16 8.88 3.37 6.20
N GLU A 17 8.97 4.65 6.54
CA GLU A 17 8.00 5.30 7.41
C GLU A 17 6.77 5.71 6.56
N PHE A 18 5.58 5.66 7.16
CA PHE A 18 4.35 6.00 6.44
C PHE A 18 3.22 6.47 7.35
N THR A 19 2.31 7.24 6.75
CA THR A 19 1.06 7.71 7.35
C THR A 19 -0.11 7.46 6.41
N ILE A 20 -1.27 7.13 6.98
CA ILE A 20 -2.47 6.77 6.22
C ILE A 20 -3.56 7.80 6.49
N HIS A 21 -4.19 8.27 5.43
CA HIS A 21 -5.28 9.23 5.51
C HIS A 21 -6.47 8.72 4.71
N ASP A 22 -7.64 8.67 5.35
CA ASP A 22 -8.91 8.53 4.65
C ASP A 22 -9.12 9.73 3.72
N LEU A 23 -9.71 9.45 2.56
CA LEU A 23 -10.07 10.44 1.54
C LEU A 23 -11.58 10.41 1.27
N GLY A 24 -12.35 9.97 2.26
CA GLY A 24 -13.80 9.88 2.20
C GLY A 24 -14.44 11.26 2.29
N ARG A 25 -15.32 11.45 3.29
CA ARG A 25 -16.07 12.71 3.42
C ARG A 25 -15.20 13.86 3.94
N ARG A 26 -14.15 13.53 4.67
CA ARG A 26 -13.15 14.43 5.24
C ARG A 26 -11.80 13.73 5.17
N ILE A 27 -10.73 14.51 5.10
CA ILE A 27 -9.39 13.96 5.21
C ILE A 27 -9.13 13.72 6.70
N GLU A 28 -9.03 12.47 7.09
CA GLU A 28 -8.83 12.04 8.49
C GLU A 28 -7.68 11.03 8.53
N GLN A 29 -6.77 11.17 9.50
CA GLN A 29 -5.71 10.19 9.68
C GLN A 29 -6.29 8.88 10.23
N ILE A 30 -5.88 7.75 9.64
CA ILE A 30 -6.14 6.41 10.18
C ILE A 30 -4.86 5.95 10.87
N ASP A 31 -4.96 5.54 12.14
CA ASP A 31 -3.80 4.98 12.85
C ASP A 31 -3.26 3.75 12.12
N ASN A 32 -1.93 3.62 12.04
CA ASN A 32 -1.30 2.54 11.28
C ASN A 32 -1.65 1.15 11.87
N GLN A 33 -1.83 1.02 13.18
CA GLN A 33 -2.25 -0.24 13.81
C GLN A 33 -3.71 -0.55 13.49
N ASP A 34 -4.58 0.46 13.51
CA ASP A 34 -5.98 0.32 13.12
C ASP A 34 -6.09 -0.10 11.66
N PHE A 35 -5.34 0.54 10.77
CA PHE A 35 -5.29 0.16 9.35
C PHE A 35 -4.80 -1.27 9.16
N ALA A 36 -3.76 -1.70 9.89
CA ALA A 36 -3.31 -3.09 9.85
C ALA A 36 -4.40 -4.09 10.29
N ARG A 37 -5.27 -3.72 11.24
CA ARG A 37 -6.45 -4.53 11.60
C ARG A 37 -7.49 -4.56 10.49
N ILE A 38 -7.70 -3.43 9.81
CA ILE A 38 -8.62 -3.34 8.65
C ILE A 38 -8.15 -4.25 7.52
N GLU A 39 -6.87 -4.22 7.16
CA GLU A 39 -6.29 -5.08 6.11
C GLU A 39 -6.42 -6.57 6.42
N ARG A 40 -6.40 -6.95 7.71
CA ARG A 40 -6.62 -8.34 8.15
C ARG A 40 -8.09 -8.73 8.28
N GLY A 41 -9.03 -7.85 7.90
CA GLY A 41 -10.47 -8.10 8.05
C GLY A 41 -10.94 -8.18 9.51
N GLN A 42 -10.13 -7.69 10.45
CA GLN A 42 -10.44 -7.70 11.89
C GLN A 42 -11.31 -6.49 12.29
N GLN A 43 -11.33 -5.45 11.45
CA GLN A 43 -12.07 -4.21 11.66
C GLN A 43 -12.65 -3.73 10.32
N ALA A 44 -13.87 -3.20 10.33
CA ALA A 44 -14.45 -2.55 9.15
C ALA A 44 -13.73 -1.25 8.82
N TYR A 45 -13.74 -0.87 7.54
CA TYR A 45 -13.22 0.42 7.11
C TYR A 45 -14.06 1.56 7.71
N PRO A 46 -13.46 2.55 8.38
CA PRO A 46 -14.19 3.50 9.23
C PRO A 46 -15.03 4.52 8.44
N TYR A 47 -14.61 4.89 7.23
CA TYR A 47 -15.20 6.02 6.50
C TYR A 47 -15.58 5.67 5.04
N PRO A 48 -16.41 4.65 4.80
CA PRO A 48 -16.71 4.19 3.44
C PRO A 48 -17.52 5.23 2.64
N ILE A 49 -17.16 5.42 1.37
CA ILE A 49 -17.96 6.16 0.38
C ILE A 49 -18.38 5.20 -0.73
N GLN A 50 -19.70 5.09 -0.97
CA GLN A 50 -20.26 4.23 -2.02
C GLN A 50 -19.75 2.78 -1.97
N ARG A 51 -19.66 2.21 -0.75
CA ARG A 51 -19.09 0.86 -0.49
C ARG A 51 -17.63 0.72 -0.92
N GLN A 52 -16.86 1.80 -0.89
CA GLN A 52 -15.45 1.79 -1.25
C GLN A 52 -14.62 2.44 -0.14
N ALA A 53 -13.46 1.85 0.13
CA ALA A 53 -12.39 2.49 0.87
C ALA A 53 -11.60 3.37 -0.09
N GLN A 54 -11.37 4.62 0.31
CA GLN A 54 -10.58 5.58 -0.45
C GLN A 54 -9.60 6.23 0.50
N PHE A 55 -8.30 6.00 0.30
CA PHE A 55 -7.27 6.48 1.21
C PHE A 55 -5.98 6.81 0.47
N ALA A 56 -5.19 7.68 1.11
CA ALA A 56 -3.82 7.95 0.73
C ALA A 56 -2.86 7.25 1.69
N ILE A 57 -1.77 6.71 1.15
CA ILE A 57 -0.60 6.33 1.93
C ILE A 57 0.56 7.22 1.51
N SER A 58 0.98 8.10 2.41
CA SER A 58 2.22 8.86 2.26
C SER A 58 3.35 8.08 2.93
N TYR A 59 4.45 7.85 2.21
CA TYR A 59 5.58 7.09 2.72
C TYR A 59 6.91 7.70 2.27
N TRP A 60 7.96 7.51 3.07
CA TRP A 60 9.29 8.03 2.80
C TRP A 60 10.38 7.09 3.30
N ASN A 61 11.58 7.26 2.74
CA ASN A 61 12.79 6.59 3.20
C ASN A 61 13.62 7.52 4.10
N GLU A 62 14.78 7.06 4.55
CA GLU A 62 15.72 7.84 5.37
C GLU A 62 16.12 9.19 4.75
N GLN A 63 16.09 9.30 3.41
CA GLN A 63 16.37 10.54 2.69
C GLN A 63 15.20 11.52 2.70
N LYS A 64 14.09 11.17 3.40
CA LYS A 64 12.85 11.95 3.52
C LYS A 64 12.23 12.37 2.20
N GLN A 65 12.44 11.60 1.14
CA GLN A 65 11.77 11.84 -0.14
C GLN A 65 10.35 11.24 -0.07
N PRO A 66 9.29 12.07 -0.11
CA PRO A 66 7.94 11.59 0.06
C PRO A 66 7.37 11.04 -1.25
N TRP A 67 6.73 9.88 -1.15
CA TRP A 67 5.87 9.31 -2.18
C TRP A 67 4.46 9.19 -1.62
N ILE A 68 3.47 9.17 -2.50
CA ILE A 68 2.08 9.02 -2.11
C ILE A 68 1.35 8.07 -3.06
N TRP A 69 0.67 7.09 -2.48
CA TRP A 69 -0.30 6.25 -3.18
C TRP A 69 -1.70 6.74 -2.89
N PHE A 70 -2.50 6.91 -3.94
CA PHE A 70 -3.94 7.13 -3.84
C PHE A 70 -4.62 5.83 -4.23
N LEU A 71 -5.31 5.21 -3.27
CA LEU A 71 -5.84 3.87 -3.41
C LEU A 71 -7.35 3.87 -3.21
N LYS A 72 -8.00 2.97 -3.94
CA LYS A 72 -9.44 2.77 -3.91
C LYS A 72 -9.73 1.28 -4.02
N PHE A 73 -10.45 0.74 -3.05
CA PHE A 73 -10.83 -0.67 -2.99
C PHE A 73 -12.30 -0.82 -2.69
N ASP A 74 -12.93 -1.82 -3.29
CA ASP A 74 -14.31 -2.18 -2.98
C ASP A 74 -14.39 -2.84 -1.60
N LEU A 75 -15.51 -2.60 -0.92
CA LEU A 75 -15.83 -3.16 0.38
C LEU A 75 -16.98 -4.17 0.26
N ASP A 76 -16.88 -5.24 1.05
CA ASP A 76 -17.97 -6.20 1.18
C ASP A 76 -19.18 -5.61 1.94
N GLU A 77 -20.23 -6.40 2.11
CA GLU A 77 -21.43 -6.00 2.86
C GLU A 77 -21.19 -5.73 4.35
N ARG A 78 -20.06 -6.19 4.89
CA ARG A 78 -19.62 -5.94 6.27
C ARG A 78 -18.69 -4.72 6.37
N GLY A 79 -18.36 -4.07 5.26
CA GLY A 79 -17.42 -2.96 5.19
C GLY A 79 -15.95 -3.39 5.32
N LEU A 80 -15.63 -4.67 5.08
CA LEU A 80 -14.26 -5.17 5.05
C LEU A 80 -13.64 -4.97 3.67
N LEU A 81 -12.32 -4.77 3.65
CA LEU A 81 -11.55 -4.77 2.41
C LEU A 81 -11.55 -6.17 1.79
N SER A 82 -11.72 -6.22 0.46
CA SER A 82 -11.54 -7.43 -0.33
C SER A 82 -10.06 -7.89 -0.28
N PRO A 83 -9.74 -9.05 0.33
CA PRO A 83 -8.35 -9.53 0.39
C PRO A 83 -7.77 -9.80 -1.00
N THR A 84 -8.63 -10.18 -1.95
CA THR A 84 -8.26 -10.42 -3.35
C THR A 84 -7.78 -9.15 -4.04
N ASP A 85 -8.48 -8.02 -3.86
CA ASP A 85 -8.14 -6.77 -4.54
C ASP A 85 -6.83 -6.18 -4.02
N ILE A 86 -6.64 -6.22 -2.70
CA ILE A 86 -5.37 -5.85 -2.06
C ILE A 86 -4.26 -6.78 -2.58
N GLY A 87 -4.45 -8.10 -2.53
CA GLY A 87 -3.44 -9.06 -2.98
C GLY A 87 -3.03 -8.87 -4.44
N ASN A 88 -3.98 -8.58 -5.32
CA ASN A 88 -3.72 -8.27 -6.73
C ASN A 88 -2.89 -6.99 -6.89
N PHE A 89 -3.24 -5.93 -6.16
CA PHE A 89 -2.47 -4.69 -6.17
C PHE A 89 -1.04 -4.91 -5.65
N ILE A 90 -0.87 -5.64 -4.55
CA ILE A 90 0.43 -5.99 -3.98
C ILE A 90 1.29 -6.72 -5.00
N LYS A 91 0.73 -7.72 -5.68
CA LYS A 91 1.43 -8.46 -6.73
C LYS A 91 1.91 -7.52 -7.84
N PHE A 92 1.06 -6.60 -8.28
CA PHE A 92 1.41 -5.59 -9.28
C PHE A 92 2.57 -4.70 -8.83
N VAL A 93 2.52 -4.19 -7.58
CA VAL A 93 3.58 -3.35 -7.00
C VAL A 93 4.91 -4.10 -6.94
N VAL A 94 4.92 -5.31 -6.39
CA VAL A 94 6.12 -6.15 -6.27
C VAL A 94 6.71 -6.45 -7.65
N GLU A 95 5.88 -6.81 -8.63
CA GLU A 95 6.33 -7.03 -10.01
C GLU A 95 6.94 -5.77 -10.64
N ALA A 96 6.34 -4.60 -10.42
CA ALA A 96 6.86 -3.34 -10.91
C ALA A 96 8.22 -3.00 -10.28
N MET A 97 8.38 -3.19 -8.96
CA MET A 97 9.64 -2.99 -8.24
C MET A 97 10.73 -3.93 -8.76
N LEU A 98 10.42 -5.22 -8.97
CA LEU A 98 11.36 -6.19 -9.53
C LEU A 98 11.81 -5.82 -10.95
N LYS A 99 10.88 -5.35 -11.80
CA LYS A 99 11.20 -4.86 -13.16
C LYS A 99 12.09 -3.62 -13.11
N ALA A 100 11.82 -2.68 -12.20
CA ALA A 100 12.65 -1.49 -12.01
C ALA A 100 14.08 -1.84 -11.57
N ALA A 101 14.24 -2.71 -10.57
CA ALA A 101 15.56 -3.18 -10.10
C ALA A 101 16.38 -3.84 -11.22
N LYS A 102 15.75 -4.66 -12.07
CA LYS A 102 16.41 -5.30 -13.24
C LYS A 102 16.91 -4.28 -14.27
N ARG A 103 16.18 -3.18 -14.50
CA ARG A 103 16.58 -2.10 -15.42
C ARG A 103 17.82 -1.35 -14.90
N THR A 104 17.90 -1.09 -13.60
CA THR A 104 19.07 -0.43 -12.98
C THR A 104 20.33 -1.27 -13.15
N LYS A 105 20.25 -2.59 -12.96
CA LYS A 105 21.39 -3.51 -13.13
C LYS A 105 21.89 -3.59 -14.58
N ARG A 106 20.99 -3.53 -15.57
CA ARG A 106 21.34 -3.53 -17.01
C ARG A 106 22.05 -2.26 -17.47
N ARG A 107 21.70 -1.09 -16.91
CA ARG A 107 22.37 0.19 -17.27
C ARG A 107 23.78 0.31 -16.68
N GLY A 108 24.06 -0.36 -15.57
CA GLY A 108 25.41 -0.41 -14.99
C GLY A 108 26.40 -1.26 -15.79
N SER A 109 25.94 -2.36 -16.40
CA SER A 109 26.80 -3.27 -17.19
C SER A 109 27.19 -2.75 -18.57
N ALA A 110 26.49 -1.75 -19.11
CA ALA A 110 26.71 -1.20 -20.45
C ALA A 110 27.68 0.00 -20.50
N ARG A 111 28.28 0.38 -19.36
CA ARG A 111 29.22 1.52 -19.24
C ARG A 111 30.68 1.12 -19.01
N THR A 112 31.00 -0.17 -19.03
CA THR A 112 32.35 -0.72 -18.78
C THR A 112 32.86 -1.59 -19.94
N GLY A 113 32.41 -1.32 -21.16
CA GLY A 113 32.89 -2.00 -22.38
C GLY A 113 33.45 -1.01 -23.38
#